data_AF-B7R739-F1
#
_entry.id   AF-B7R739-F1
#
_cell.length_a   1.000
_cell.length_b   1.000
_cell.length_c   1.000
_cell.angle_alpha   90.00
_cell.angle_beta   90.00
_cell.angle_gamma   90.00
#
_symmetry.space_group_name_H-M   'P 1'
#
loop_
_entity.id
_entity.type
_entity.pdbx_description
1 polymer ?
#
loop_
_entity_poly.entity_id
_entity_poly.type
_entity_poly.pdbx_seq_one_letter_code
_entity_poly.pdbx_strand_id
1 'polypeptide(L)'
;MVNNIGIKPIVINGKVIKSINQYYNKKKAELMSYVGDRGTSNRIEKLTLKRNNKIKDLMHKISRFIVNWCKQYNIDTLVVGYNPKWKQEIELGKINNQNFVSIPYYQFINMLKYKCEEGGINLILVEESYTSGCSFLDGEEVSKENYDPSRRIKRGLFRSNKGILINADVNSAYNIIRKVFPEAFAEGIEGVGLHPVRLNVA
;
A
#
# COMPACT_ATOMS: atom_id res chain seq x y z
N MET A 1 -0.02 -0.96 7.67
CA MET A 1 0.76 -1.86 8.54
C MET A 1 -0.15 -2.31 9.66
N VAL A 2 -0.29 -3.62 9.80
CA VAL A 2 -0.98 -4.29 10.89
C VAL A 2 0.00 -5.28 11.51
N ASN A 3 -0.32 -5.83 12.68
CA ASN A 3 0.54 -6.75 13.42
C ASN A 3 -0.31 -7.71 14.26
N ASN A 4 0.32 -8.78 14.73
CA ASN A 4 -0.24 -9.80 15.63
C ASN A 4 0.08 -9.53 17.12
N ILE A 5 0.80 -8.46 17.45
CA ILE A 5 1.23 -8.13 18.82
C ILE A 5 0.34 -7.07 19.50
N GLY A 6 -0.86 -6.82 18.96
CA GLY A 6 -1.84 -5.91 19.58
C GLY A 6 -1.52 -4.41 19.48
N ILE A 7 -0.57 -3.99 18.63
CA ILE A 7 -0.27 -2.57 18.42
C ILE A 7 -1.25 -1.97 17.40
N LYS A 8 -1.66 -0.71 17.61
CA LYS A 8 -2.54 0.03 16.69
C LYS A 8 -2.00 0.02 15.26
N PRO A 9 -2.84 -0.31 14.25
CA PRO A 9 -2.43 -0.29 12.85
C PRO A 9 -1.97 1.09 12.43
N ILE A 10 -1.03 1.13 11.49
CA ILE A 10 -0.49 2.36 10.93
C ILE A 10 -0.86 2.43 9.45
N VAL A 11 -1.46 3.55 9.02
CA VAL A 11 -1.72 3.87 7.62
C VAL A 11 -0.81 5.02 7.20
N ILE A 12 0.07 4.76 6.25
CA ILE A 12 0.99 5.76 5.72
C ILE A 12 0.25 6.64 4.70
N ASN A 13 0.30 7.94 4.89
CA ASN A 13 -0.47 8.88 4.08
C ASN A 13 0.15 9.10 2.68
N GLY A 14 -0.52 8.61 1.64
CA GLY A 14 -0.12 8.82 0.24
C GLY A 14 -0.39 10.21 -0.34
N LYS A 15 -0.94 11.18 0.41
CA LYS A 15 -1.24 12.54 -0.10
C LYS A 15 0.00 13.25 -0.65
N VAL A 16 1.17 13.04 -0.06
CA VAL A 16 2.43 13.65 -0.51
C VAL A 16 2.77 13.17 -1.92
N ILE A 17 2.68 11.86 -2.17
CA ILE A 17 2.92 11.27 -3.50
C ILE A 17 1.92 11.84 -4.53
N LYS A 18 0.64 11.94 -4.15
CA LYS A 18 -0.40 12.50 -5.01
C LYS A 18 -0.10 13.96 -5.37
N SER A 19 0.31 14.78 -4.41
CA SER A 19 0.66 16.19 -4.64
C SER A 19 1.85 16.32 -5.60
N ILE A 20 2.91 15.51 -5.41
CA ILE A 20 4.07 15.49 -6.30
C ILE A 20 3.66 15.12 -7.73
N ASN A 21 2.85 14.07 -7.88
CA ASN A 21 2.36 13.63 -9.19
C ASN A 21 1.43 14.66 -9.84
N GLN A 22 0.56 15.31 -9.07
CA GLN A 22 -0.33 16.36 -9.59
C GLN A 22 0.47 17.55 -10.12
N TYR A 23 1.45 18.03 -9.37
CA TYR A 23 2.35 19.10 -9.81
C TYR A 23 3.10 18.70 -11.09
N TYR A 24 3.66 17.49 -11.11
CA TYR A 24 4.36 16.95 -12.28
C TYR A 24 3.46 16.89 -13.51
N ASN A 25 2.25 16.34 -13.39
CA ASN A 25 1.32 16.22 -14.50
C ASN A 25 0.90 17.59 -15.04
N LYS A 26 0.60 18.55 -14.15
CA LYS A 26 0.25 19.92 -14.54
C LYS A 26 1.39 20.59 -15.32
N LYS A 27 2.62 20.55 -14.78
CA LYS A 27 3.78 21.15 -15.45
C LYS A 27 4.20 20.43 -16.71
N LYS A 28 4.05 19.10 -16.77
CA LYS A 28 4.31 18.33 -17.99
C LYS A 28 3.34 18.73 -19.10
N ALA A 29 2.04 18.87 -18.81
CA ALA A 29 1.05 19.29 -19.82
C ALA A 29 1.37 20.68 -20.39
N GLU A 30 1.71 21.64 -19.53
CA GLU A 30 2.16 22.99 -19.92
C GLU A 30 3.43 22.94 -20.79
N LEU A 31 4.43 22.14 -20.42
CA LEU A 31 5.65 22.02 -21.24
C LEU A 31 5.40 21.33 -22.59
N MET A 32 4.52 20.32 -22.61
CA MET A 32 4.18 19.59 -23.84
C MET A 32 3.51 20.49 -24.88
N SER A 33 2.71 21.48 -24.47
CA SER A 33 2.09 22.42 -25.42
C SER A 33 3.11 23.26 -26.20
N TYR A 34 4.31 23.47 -25.65
CA TYR A 34 5.38 24.19 -26.34
C TYR A 34 6.27 23.29 -27.20
N VAL A 35 6.27 21.98 -26.94
CA VAL A 35 7.16 21.01 -27.59
C VAL A 35 6.51 20.39 -28.84
N GLY A 36 5.17 20.39 -28.92
CA GLY A 36 4.43 19.79 -30.03
C GLY A 36 4.79 18.32 -30.21
N ASP A 37 4.97 17.90 -31.47
CA ASP A 37 5.19 16.49 -31.85
C ASP A 37 6.58 15.94 -31.50
N ARG A 38 7.52 16.78 -31.05
CA ARG A 38 8.85 16.31 -30.60
C ARG A 38 8.78 15.41 -29.36
N GLY A 39 7.68 15.47 -28.60
CA GLY A 39 7.42 14.57 -27.48
C GLY A 39 8.26 14.79 -26.21
N THR A 40 9.42 15.44 -26.30
CA THR A 40 10.33 15.69 -25.17
C THR A 40 11.13 16.99 -25.29
N SER A 41 11.68 17.45 -24.16
CA SER A 41 12.66 18.54 -24.09
C SER A 41 13.52 18.41 -22.82
N ASN A 42 14.69 19.06 -22.79
CA ASN A 42 15.56 19.12 -21.61
C ASN A 42 14.81 19.61 -20.35
N ARG A 43 13.80 20.46 -20.50
CA ARG A 43 12.97 20.93 -19.38
C ARG A 43 12.04 19.82 -18.85
N ILE A 44 11.45 19.02 -19.74
CA ILE A 44 10.61 17.87 -19.39
C ILE A 44 11.43 16.78 -18.71
N GLU A 45 12.64 16.52 -19.20
CA GLU A 45 13.56 15.54 -18.59
C GLU A 45 13.98 15.96 -17.17
N LYS A 46 14.40 17.22 -16.99
CA LYS A 46 14.71 17.78 -15.67
C LYS A 46 13.52 17.72 -14.71
N LEU A 47 12.31 18.02 -15.20
CA LEU A 47 11.08 17.90 -14.42
C LEU A 47 10.81 16.45 -13.99
N THR A 48 11.01 15.50 -14.90
CA THR A 48 10.83 14.06 -14.66
C THR A 48 11.86 13.54 -13.65
N LEU A 49 13.13 13.91 -13.80
CA LEU A 49 14.20 13.56 -12.87
C LEU A 49 13.90 14.10 -11.46
N LYS A 50 13.49 15.36 -11.35
CA LYS A 50 13.12 15.98 -10.06
C LYS A 50 11.96 15.23 -9.38
N ARG A 51 10.93 14.86 -10.14
CA ARG A 51 9.79 14.07 -9.64
C ARG A 51 10.25 12.69 -9.18
N ASN A 52 11.08 12.01 -9.97
CA ASN A 52 11.59 10.68 -9.64
C ASN A 52 12.44 10.71 -8.38
N ASN A 53 13.32 11.71 -8.22
CA ASN A 53 14.14 11.87 -7.02
C ASN A 53 13.28 12.10 -5.75
N LYS A 54 12.26 12.96 -5.83
CA LYS A 54 11.34 13.20 -4.69
C LYS A 54 10.60 11.94 -4.27
N ILE A 55 10.10 11.16 -5.23
CA ILE A 55 9.38 9.91 -4.93
C ILE A 55 10.36 8.87 -4.39
N LYS A 56 11.55 8.75 -4.98
CA LYS A 56 12.59 7.84 -4.52
C LYS A 56 12.97 8.12 -3.06
N ASP A 57 13.23 9.39 -2.72
CA ASP A 57 13.52 9.83 -1.34
C ASP A 57 12.42 9.42 -0.37
N LEU A 58 11.16 9.73 -0.70
CA LEU A 58 10.03 9.37 0.13
C LEU A 58 9.91 7.83 0.32
N MET A 59 10.13 7.06 -0.73
CA MET A 59 10.13 5.58 -0.64
C MET A 59 11.27 5.05 0.23
N HIS A 60 12.46 5.67 0.19
CA HIS A 60 13.54 5.32 1.11
C HIS A 60 13.19 5.65 2.56
N LYS A 61 12.60 6.82 2.83
CA LYS A 61 12.16 7.20 4.19
C LYS A 61 11.10 6.25 4.72
N ILE A 62 10.08 5.95 3.91
CA ILE A 62 9.00 5.02 4.27
C ILE A 62 9.55 3.61 4.55
N SER A 63 10.37 3.07 3.65
CA SER A 63 10.92 1.72 3.83
C SER A 63 11.83 1.62 5.05
N ARG A 64 12.61 2.67 5.35
CA ARG A 64 13.44 2.71 6.57
C ARG A 64 12.58 2.82 7.83
N PHE A 65 11.51 3.62 7.79
CA PHE A 65 10.55 3.70 8.89
C PHE A 65 9.94 2.34 9.20
N ILE A 66 9.50 1.60 8.18
CA ILE A 66 8.91 0.25 8.34
C ILE A 66 9.91 -0.69 9.01
N VAL A 67 11.14 -0.76 8.52
CA VAL A 67 12.18 -1.64 9.07
C VAL A 67 12.56 -1.25 10.50
N ASN A 68 12.70 0.05 10.78
CA ASN A 68 12.97 0.52 12.14
C ASN A 68 11.82 0.18 13.09
N TRP A 69 10.57 0.29 12.63
CA TRP A 69 9.39 -0.07 13.40
C TRP A 69 9.39 -1.58 13.72
N CYS A 70 9.68 -2.44 12.74
CA CYS A 70 9.84 -3.87 12.98
C CYS A 70 10.93 -4.16 14.03
N LYS A 71 12.10 -3.53 13.91
CA LYS A 71 13.19 -3.69 14.90
C LYS A 71 12.81 -3.22 16.29
N GLN A 72 12.13 -2.08 16.41
CA GLN A 72 11.70 -1.53 17.69
C GLN A 72 10.79 -2.49 18.46
N TYR A 73 9.95 -3.25 17.74
CA TYR A 73 8.99 -4.19 18.33
C TYR A 73 9.41 -5.65 18.18
N ASN A 74 10.69 -5.93 17.89
CA ASN A 74 11.24 -7.28 17.73
C ASN A 74 10.43 -8.17 16.75
N ILE A 75 9.98 -7.60 15.64
CA ILE A 75 9.26 -8.32 14.59
C ILE A 75 10.28 -8.93 13.63
N ASP A 76 10.31 -10.25 13.56
CA ASP A 76 11.22 -11.00 12.69
C ASP A 76 10.76 -11.08 11.23
N THR A 77 9.45 -10.99 10.96
CA THR A 77 8.88 -11.26 9.63
C THR A 77 7.96 -10.14 9.18
N LEU A 78 8.24 -9.60 8.00
CA LEU A 78 7.40 -8.63 7.29
C LEU A 78 6.71 -9.31 6.11
N VAL A 79 5.37 -9.35 6.15
CA VAL A 79 4.55 -9.85 5.03
C VAL A 79 4.09 -8.66 4.19
N VAL A 80 4.35 -8.72 2.87
CA VAL A 80 3.94 -7.70 1.90
C VAL A 80 3.12 -8.35 0.82
N GLY A 81 1.92 -7.83 0.61
CA GLY A 81 1.12 -8.26 -0.52
C GLY A 81 1.60 -7.62 -1.83
N TYR A 82 1.72 -8.45 -2.87
CA TYR A 82 2.14 -8.04 -4.19
C TYR A 82 1.56 -8.97 -5.27
N ASN A 83 0.83 -8.36 -6.21
CA ASN A 83 0.35 -9.06 -7.40
C ASN A 83 1.21 -8.68 -8.61
N PRO A 84 1.96 -9.62 -9.20
CA PRO A 84 2.66 -9.37 -10.45
C PRO A 84 1.69 -8.84 -11.52
N LYS A 85 2.15 -7.87 -12.31
CA LYS A 85 1.38 -7.29 -13.44
C LYS A 85 0.05 -6.60 -13.10
N TRP A 86 -0.33 -6.42 -11.83
CA TRP A 86 -1.53 -5.67 -11.41
C TRP A 86 -1.65 -4.21 -11.89
N LYS A 87 -0.62 -3.71 -12.60
CA LYS A 87 -0.59 -2.39 -13.23
C LYS A 87 -0.96 -2.39 -14.70
N GLN A 88 -0.99 -3.56 -15.33
CA GLN A 88 -1.35 -3.74 -16.72
C GLN A 88 -2.89 -3.83 -16.80
N GLU A 89 -3.47 -3.21 -17.82
CA GLU A 89 -4.90 -3.36 -18.16
C GLU A 89 -5.88 -3.05 -17.01
N ILE A 90 -5.55 -2.07 -16.17
CA ILE A 90 -6.40 -1.71 -15.04
C ILE A 90 -7.62 -0.92 -15.50
N GLU A 91 -8.80 -1.28 -15.01
CA GLU A 91 -10.07 -0.61 -15.30
C GLU A 91 -10.62 0.18 -14.09
N LEU A 92 -9.80 1.01 -13.44
CA LEU A 92 -10.23 1.86 -12.29
C LEU A 92 -10.68 3.27 -12.73
N GLY A 93 -10.72 3.51 -14.04
CA GLY A 93 -10.97 4.81 -14.66
C GLY A 93 -9.70 5.67 -14.82
N LYS A 94 -9.71 6.55 -15.82
CA LYS A 94 -8.54 7.32 -16.31
C LYS A 94 -7.71 7.99 -15.20
N ILE A 95 -8.37 8.68 -14.27
CA ILE A 95 -7.72 9.44 -13.19
C ILE A 95 -7.09 8.49 -12.16
N ASN A 96 -7.80 7.43 -11.76
CA ASN A 96 -7.30 6.48 -10.77
C ASN A 96 -6.16 5.63 -11.34
N ASN A 97 -6.28 5.21 -12.61
CA ASN A 97 -5.23 4.51 -13.34
C ASN A 97 -3.94 5.33 -13.37
N GLN A 98 -4.01 6.60 -13.77
CA GLN A 98 -2.85 7.49 -13.79
C GLN A 98 -2.20 7.61 -12.40
N ASN A 99 -3.00 7.79 -11.35
CA ASN A 99 -2.49 7.87 -9.99
C ASN A 99 -1.83 6.57 -9.54
N PHE A 100 -2.43 5.42 -9.83
CA PHE A 100 -1.95 4.12 -9.38
C PHE A 100 -0.67 3.67 -10.13
N VAL A 101 -0.69 3.74 -11.46
CA VAL A 101 0.45 3.34 -12.31
C VAL A 101 1.70 4.16 -11.97
N SER A 102 1.52 5.44 -11.63
CA SER A 102 2.60 6.37 -11.32
C SER A 102 3.42 6.00 -10.07
N ILE A 103 2.89 5.21 -9.13
CA ILE A 103 3.57 4.86 -7.86
C ILE A 103 4.50 3.68 -8.10
N PRO A 104 5.83 3.77 -7.91
CA PRO A 104 6.76 2.69 -8.25
C PRO A 104 6.80 1.56 -7.20
N TYR A 105 5.71 0.80 -7.06
CA TYR A 105 5.57 -0.31 -6.09
C TYR A 105 6.71 -1.33 -6.12
N TYR A 106 7.12 -1.78 -7.31
CA TYR A 106 8.21 -2.75 -7.43
C TYR A 106 9.54 -2.22 -6.86
N GLN A 107 9.86 -0.95 -7.14
CA GLN A 107 11.04 -0.31 -6.56
C GLN A 107 10.94 -0.21 -5.04
N PHE A 108 9.75 0.09 -4.52
CA PHE A 108 9.51 0.15 -3.08
C PHE A 108 9.67 -1.21 -2.39
N ILE A 109 9.20 -2.30 -3.01
CA ILE A 109 9.40 -3.67 -2.51
C ILE A 109 10.88 -4.02 -2.51
N ASN A 110 11.61 -3.71 -3.58
CA ASN A 110 13.07 -3.92 -3.60
C ASN A 110 13.77 -3.11 -2.49
N MET A 111 13.28 -1.90 -2.19
CA MET A 111 13.79 -1.12 -1.07
C MET A 111 13.51 -1.71 0.30
N LEU A 112 12.35 -2.32 0.48
CA LEU A 112 12.05 -3.07 1.69
C LEU A 112 12.94 -4.30 1.79
N LYS A 113 13.10 -5.05 0.70
CA LYS A 113 13.88 -6.29 0.65
C LYS A 113 15.30 -6.09 1.17
N TYR A 114 16.09 -5.21 0.57
CA TYR A 114 17.49 -5.04 1.02
C TYR A 114 17.57 -4.49 2.45
N LYS A 115 16.63 -3.64 2.89
CA LYS A 115 16.64 -3.11 4.26
C LYS A 115 16.19 -4.12 5.31
N CYS A 116 15.29 -5.02 4.95
CA CYS A 116 14.89 -6.14 5.78
C CYS A 116 16.06 -7.12 5.91
N GLU A 117 16.77 -7.42 4.82
CA GLU A 117 17.99 -8.24 4.83
C GLU A 117 19.08 -7.63 5.72
N GLU A 118 19.41 -6.33 5.57
CA GLU A 118 20.27 -5.58 6.50
C GLU A 118 19.75 -5.58 7.94
N GLY A 119 18.44 -5.75 8.08
CA GLY A 119 17.73 -5.70 9.34
C GLY A 119 17.66 -7.02 10.10
N GLY A 120 18.02 -8.13 9.47
CA GLY A 120 17.72 -9.47 9.98
C GLY A 120 16.23 -9.81 9.99
N ILE A 121 15.43 -9.14 9.16
CA ILE A 121 13.97 -9.32 9.05
C ILE A 121 13.67 -10.12 7.79
N ASN A 122 12.88 -11.19 7.90
CA ASN A 122 12.41 -11.96 6.78
C ASN A 122 11.31 -11.20 6.02
N LEU A 123 11.43 -11.10 4.69
CA LEU A 123 10.41 -10.47 3.84
C LEU A 123 9.68 -11.55 3.03
N ILE A 124 8.37 -11.70 3.26
CA ILE A 124 7.52 -12.63 2.51
C ILE A 124 6.60 -11.85 1.57
N LEU A 125 6.63 -12.20 0.28
CA LEU A 125 5.71 -11.67 -0.72
C LEU A 125 4.52 -12.60 -0.91
N VAL A 126 3.30 -12.07 -0.89
CA VAL A 126 2.05 -12.84 -0.94
C VAL A 126 1.11 -12.27 -1.99
N GLU A 127 0.35 -13.12 -2.66
CA GLU A 127 -0.68 -12.69 -3.59
C GLU A 127 -1.91 -12.11 -2.85
N GLU A 128 -2.27 -10.86 -3.15
CA GLU A 128 -3.37 -10.11 -2.53
C GLU A 128 -4.75 -10.41 -3.11
N SER A 129 -4.88 -11.36 -4.05
CA SER A 129 -6.17 -11.64 -4.70
C SER A 129 -7.27 -11.96 -3.68
N TYR A 130 -8.44 -11.34 -3.88
CA TYR A 130 -9.67 -11.47 -3.06
C TYR A 130 -9.58 -10.98 -1.59
N THR A 131 -8.43 -10.43 -1.16
CA THR A 131 -8.23 -9.93 0.23
C THR A 131 -9.07 -8.70 0.59
N SER A 132 -9.66 -8.01 -0.40
CA SER A 132 -10.42 -6.77 -0.23
C SER A 132 -11.92 -6.95 -0.01
N GLY A 133 -12.48 -8.13 -0.32
CA GLY A 133 -13.90 -8.46 -0.15
C GLY A 133 -14.19 -9.50 0.94
N CYS A 134 -13.18 -10.25 1.38
CA CYS A 134 -13.33 -11.22 2.46
C CYS A 134 -13.24 -10.52 3.82
N SER A 135 -14.07 -10.93 4.77
CA SER A 135 -14.08 -10.35 6.10
C SER A 135 -13.05 -11.01 7.00
N PHE A 136 -12.09 -10.22 7.50
CA PHE A 136 -11.15 -10.70 8.51
C PHE A 136 -11.90 -11.07 9.80
N LEU A 137 -12.80 -10.19 10.24
CA LEU A 137 -13.54 -10.29 11.50
C LEU A 137 -14.51 -11.47 11.57
N ASP A 138 -14.99 -11.94 10.42
CA ASP A 138 -15.91 -13.09 10.36
C ASP A 138 -15.17 -14.43 10.23
N GLY A 139 -13.83 -14.42 10.20
CA GLY A 139 -13.03 -15.65 10.12
C GLY A 139 -13.05 -16.34 8.75
N GLU A 140 -13.57 -15.68 7.71
CA GLU A 140 -13.80 -16.29 6.40
C GLU A 140 -12.49 -16.65 5.68
N GLU A 141 -12.46 -17.78 4.99
CA GLU A 141 -11.32 -18.06 4.12
C GLU A 141 -11.25 -17.02 3.00
N VAL A 142 -10.02 -16.59 2.66
CA VAL A 142 -9.82 -15.60 1.59
C VAL A 142 -9.93 -16.30 0.24
N SER A 143 -11.16 -16.56 -0.20
CA SER A 143 -11.49 -17.21 -1.46
C SER A 143 -12.36 -16.33 -2.35
N LYS A 144 -12.52 -16.73 -3.62
CA LYS A 144 -13.45 -16.07 -4.55
C LYS A 144 -14.91 -16.26 -4.12
N GLU A 145 -15.24 -17.34 -3.41
CA GLU A 145 -16.62 -17.61 -2.96
C GLU A 145 -17.04 -16.66 -1.85
N ASN A 146 -16.13 -16.32 -0.94
CA ASN A 146 -16.39 -15.41 0.18
C ASN A 146 -16.19 -13.93 -0.18
N TYR A 147 -15.85 -13.64 -1.44
CA TYR A 147 -15.62 -12.29 -1.91
C TYR A 147 -16.95 -11.55 -2.11
N ASP A 148 -17.26 -10.62 -1.21
CA ASP A 148 -18.41 -9.73 -1.33
C ASP A 148 -17.98 -8.26 -1.48
N PRO A 149 -18.13 -7.66 -2.67
CA PRO A 149 -17.78 -6.25 -2.89
C PRO A 149 -18.70 -5.27 -2.15
N SER A 150 -19.93 -5.69 -1.78
CA SER A 150 -20.91 -4.83 -1.10
C SER A 150 -20.49 -4.45 0.32
N ARG A 151 -19.61 -5.23 0.94
CA ARG A 151 -19.05 -4.99 2.28
C ARG A 151 -18.18 -3.75 2.34
N ARG A 152 -17.64 -3.31 1.20
CA ARG A 152 -16.89 -2.07 1.10
C ARG A 152 -17.84 -0.89 0.86
N ILE A 153 -18.37 -0.33 1.94
CA ILE A 153 -19.32 0.79 1.90
C ILE A 153 -18.71 2.03 1.22
N LYS A 154 -17.50 2.41 1.64
CA LYS A 154 -16.79 3.57 1.08
C LYS A 154 -15.28 3.41 1.23
N ARG A 155 -14.51 4.29 0.59
CA ARG A 155 -13.06 4.27 0.70
C ARG A 155 -12.63 4.35 2.18
N GLY A 156 -11.91 3.31 2.62
CA GLY A 156 -11.42 3.21 4.01
C GLY A 156 -12.45 2.70 5.01
N LEU A 157 -13.63 2.24 4.57
CA LEU A 157 -14.65 1.66 5.45
C LEU A 157 -15.15 0.32 4.89
N PHE A 158 -15.05 -0.71 5.72
CA PHE A 158 -15.52 -2.07 5.45
C PHE A 158 -16.48 -2.49 6.57
N ARG A 159 -17.53 -3.23 6.22
CA ARG A 159 -18.53 -3.76 7.15
C ARG A 159 -18.50 -5.29 7.14
N SER A 160 -18.31 -5.89 8.32
CA SER A 160 -18.40 -7.34 8.51
C SER A 160 -19.86 -7.83 8.45
N ASN A 161 -20.06 -9.14 8.37
CA ASN A 161 -21.39 -9.78 8.43
C ASN A 161 -22.09 -9.46 9.76
N LYS A 162 -21.31 -9.36 10.84
CA LYS A 162 -21.79 -8.94 12.18
C LYS A 162 -22.11 -7.44 12.28
N GLY A 163 -21.98 -6.68 11.20
CA GLY A 163 -22.24 -5.23 11.17
C GLY A 163 -21.11 -4.37 11.76
N ILE A 164 -19.97 -4.97 12.11
CA ILE A 164 -18.82 -4.26 12.70
C ILE A 164 -18.10 -3.50 11.59
N LEU A 165 -17.76 -2.24 11.86
CA LEU A 165 -17.05 -1.38 10.94
C LEU A 165 -15.53 -1.44 11.20
N ILE A 166 -14.75 -1.73 10.17
CA ILE A 166 -13.29 -1.73 10.22
C ILE A 166 -12.74 -0.92 9.04
N ASN A 167 -11.53 -0.39 9.19
CA ASN A 167 -10.87 0.21 8.05
C ASN A 167 -10.58 -0.85 6.97
N ALA A 168 -10.95 -0.55 5.72
CA ALA A 168 -10.79 -1.50 4.61
C ALA A 168 -9.32 -1.92 4.37
N ASP A 169 -8.38 -0.98 4.46
CA ASP A 169 -6.95 -1.27 4.24
C ASP A 169 -6.38 -2.10 5.40
N VAL A 170 -6.91 -1.91 6.62
CA VAL A 170 -6.57 -2.72 7.80
C VAL A 170 -7.13 -4.14 7.67
N ASN A 171 -8.39 -4.29 7.26
CA ASN A 171 -9.01 -5.61 7.00
C ASN A 171 -8.21 -6.41 5.97
N SER A 172 -7.87 -5.80 4.83
CA SER A 172 -7.07 -6.46 3.80
C SER A 172 -5.68 -6.84 4.29
N ALA A 173 -5.02 -5.98 5.07
CA ALA A 173 -3.71 -6.28 5.62
C ALA A 173 -3.75 -7.47 6.62
N TYR A 174 -4.80 -7.58 7.43
CA TYR A 174 -4.98 -8.73 8.32
C TYR A 174 -5.25 -10.02 7.54
N ASN A 175 -6.06 -9.97 6.48
CA ASN A 175 -6.28 -11.11 5.59
C ASN A 175 -4.97 -11.60 4.94
N ILE A 176 -4.06 -10.70 4.58
CA ILE A 176 -2.73 -11.06 4.04
C ILE A 176 -1.91 -11.84 5.07
N ILE A 177 -1.89 -11.38 6.33
CA ILE A 177 -1.19 -12.12 7.40
C ILE A 177 -1.83 -13.50 7.58
N ARG A 178 -3.16 -13.59 7.63
CA ARG A 178 -3.89 -14.86 7.81
C ARG A 178 -3.62 -15.86 6.68
N LYS A 179 -3.40 -15.40 5.45
CA LYS A 179 -3.01 -16.28 4.33
C LYS A 179 -1.66 -16.98 4.54
N VAL A 180 -0.70 -16.30 5.18
CA VAL A 180 0.63 -16.88 5.46
C VAL A 180 0.63 -17.66 6.76
N PHE A 181 -0.05 -17.11 7.77
CA PHE A 181 -0.08 -17.61 9.13
C PHE A 181 -1.54 -17.70 9.59
N PRO A 182 -2.23 -18.83 9.32
CA PRO A 182 -3.63 -19.01 9.70
C PRO A 182 -3.89 -18.84 11.21
N GLU A 183 -2.92 -19.26 12.02
CA GLU A 183 -2.98 -19.21 13.50
C GLU A 183 -2.42 -17.90 14.09
N ALA A 184 -2.03 -16.92 13.26
CA ALA A 184 -1.41 -15.67 13.75
C ALA A 184 -2.27 -14.86 14.73
N PHE A 185 -3.56 -15.16 14.82
CA PHE A 185 -4.53 -14.45 15.66
C PHE A 185 -5.33 -15.38 16.58
N ALA A 186 -4.85 -16.61 16.81
CA ALA A 186 -5.52 -17.59 17.66
C ALA A 186 -5.72 -17.10 19.12
N GLU A 187 -4.83 -16.24 19.62
CA GLU A 187 -4.94 -15.62 20.96
C GLU A 187 -5.83 -14.35 21.00
N GLY A 188 -6.44 -13.98 19.87
CA GLY A 188 -7.36 -12.85 19.75
C GLY A 188 -6.67 -11.49 19.59
N ILE A 189 -7.35 -10.57 18.88
CA ILE A 189 -6.96 -9.15 18.80
C ILE A 189 -8.15 -8.33 19.30
N GLU A 190 -8.13 -7.89 20.57
CA GLU A 190 -9.20 -7.05 21.11
C GLU A 190 -9.17 -5.64 20.51
N GLY A 191 -10.08 -5.34 19.58
CA GLY A 191 -10.49 -3.97 19.24
C GLY A 191 -9.47 -3.07 18.53
N VAL A 192 -8.22 -3.51 18.34
CA VAL A 192 -7.09 -2.69 17.88
C VAL A 192 -7.24 -2.23 16.41
N GLY A 193 -8.04 -2.94 15.60
CA GLY A 193 -8.21 -2.70 14.16
C GLY A 193 -9.16 -1.57 13.75
N LEU A 194 -9.97 -1.03 14.66
CA LEU A 194 -11.08 -0.12 14.30
C LEU A 194 -10.59 1.26 13.80
N HIS A 195 -9.48 1.77 14.35
CA HIS A 195 -8.99 3.13 14.07
C HIS A 195 -7.46 3.13 13.86
N PRO A 196 -6.97 3.09 12.61
CA PRO A 196 -5.54 3.16 12.34
C PRO A 196 -4.96 4.55 12.64
N VAL A 197 -3.73 4.59 13.14
CA VAL A 197 -2.93 5.81 13.24
C VAL A 197 -2.48 6.23 11.85
N ARG A 198 -2.80 7.45 11.44
CA ARG A 198 -2.33 8.00 10.17
C ARG A 198 -0.96 8.64 10.35
N LEU A 199 0.03 8.17 9.61
CA LEU A 199 1.39 8.66 9.68
C LEU A 199 1.75 9.46 8.42
N ASN A 200 2.25 10.68 8.60
CA ASN A 200 2.79 11.51 7.53
C ASN A 200 4.32 11.38 7.54
N VAL A 201 4.88 10.79 6.49
CA VAL A 201 6.33 10.77 6.28
C VAL A 201 6.68 12.00 5.45
N ALA A 202 7.49 12.91 6.03
CA ALA A 202 8.00 14.13 5.38
C ALA A 202 9.47 13.95 4.96
#